data_AF-A0A9P6KGD2-F1
#
_entry.id   AF-A0A9P6KGD2-F1
#
_cell.length_a   1.000
_cell.length_b   1.000
_cell.length_c   1.000
_cell.angle_alpha   90.00
_cell.angle_beta   90.00
_cell.angle_gamma   90.00
#
_symmetry.space_group_name_H-M   'P 1'
#
loop_
_entity.id
_entity.type
_entity.pdbx_description
1 polymer ?
#
loop_
_entity_poly.entity_id
_entity_poly.type
_entity_poly.pdbx_seq_one_letter_code
_entity_poly.pdbx_strand_id
1 'polypeptide(L)'
;MAYSTPDPNIFYPVPPGQLPVGFVPPPPGAAFRGVPIVVPLGFEMLISPEGFPVFMPERTPPPYVPINSTPTATNASPLISQGLQQQPGYVAPTPPSRHNTVSSTHSSGTTGQFGSPPPPLPHQMPVPEHYQQQPFGQPLSPGAQGVVAQQPQPSMIPSPLPLSATLPPASAAVAPTPTPTSAPAQLTFASITSSFRSSSESITAWIFYSLGLVVNHGQKEIVITIRQRPGSYTLEQIQPIMYSIYLQMSQQIQAPGGRPLTAGDVFTSRISTPDAGVKDVSILLVHAPPECKAQLHNKDVLYGLVATSDEAAVFSKYGAARCLTNMGNDLETWPIPLWSDWSRPSLVALRDFNGSLTETVPVFLKTKNIVATLDTITHRLTLVISASALEKIQSEMRRYPPAQAGVISEATRVTFTLDLDAGAQAYLTWRTGQEGPAIFNARPNPTSFHGCWMTFSGIGAHQGPEHKESIAALEDGLELKMRSTTWERLYQALISKTPALVPVGTEHVQLSFA
;
A
#
# COMPACT_ATOMS: atom_id res chain seq x y z
N MET A 1 37.32 -20.58 5.89
CA MET A 1 36.34 -21.25 6.77
C MET A 1 34.97 -21.00 6.18
N ALA A 2 34.25 -22.07 5.81
CA ALA A 2 32.92 -21.95 5.20
C ALA A 2 31.89 -21.65 6.30
N TYR A 3 31.09 -20.60 6.10
CA TYR A 3 30.01 -20.24 7.02
C TYR A 3 28.83 -21.18 6.75
N SER A 4 28.57 -22.12 7.64
CA SER A 4 27.35 -22.93 7.61
C SER A 4 26.24 -22.20 8.36
N THR A 5 25.13 -21.91 7.67
CA THR A 5 23.92 -21.38 8.32
C THR A 5 23.40 -22.37 9.38
N PRO A 6 23.07 -21.91 10.60
CA PRO A 6 22.58 -22.80 11.65
C PRO A 6 21.24 -23.43 11.28
N ASP A 7 21.08 -24.71 11.66
CA ASP A 7 19.87 -25.49 11.43
C ASP A 7 18.70 -24.89 12.25
N PRO A 8 17.59 -24.49 11.61
CA PRO A 8 16.44 -23.90 12.31
C PRO A 8 15.75 -24.85 13.29
N ASN A 9 16.10 -26.14 13.31
CA ASN A 9 15.51 -27.14 14.21
C ASN A 9 16.38 -27.47 15.43
N ILE A 10 17.56 -26.86 15.58
CA ILE A 10 18.48 -27.12 16.70
C ILE A 10 18.38 -25.99 17.73
N PHE A 11 17.96 -26.34 18.95
CA PHE A 11 17.99 -25.44 20.10
C PHE A 11 19.40 -25.37 20.68
N TYR A 12 19.97 -24.16 20.71
CA TYR A 12 21.22 -23.89 21.44
C TYR A 12 20.87 -23.54 22.89
N PRO A 13 21.33 -24.33 23.88
CA PRO A 13 21.07 -24.00 25.28
C PRO A 13 21.80 -22.72 25.68
N VAL A 14 21.09 -21.80 26.34
CA VAL A 14 21.69 -20.62 26.96
C VAL A 14 22.48 -21.08 28.20
N PRO A 15 23.77 -20.71 28.35
CA PRO A 15 24.55 -21.08 29.53
C PRO A 15 23.90 -20.55 30.82
N PRO A 16 23.91 -21.32 31.92
CA PRO A 16 23.36 -20.86 33.20
C PRO A 16 24.08 -19.59 33.68
N GLY A 17 23.32 -18.53 34.00
CA GLY A 17 23.85 -17.31 34.65
C GLY A 17 23.67 -15.99 33.89
N GLN A 18 23.03 -15.97 32.72
CA GLN A 18 22.87 -14.74 31.91
C GLN A 18 21.47 -14.09 31.94
N LEU A 19 20.55 -14.57 32.79
CA LEU A 19 19.20 -14.00 32.85
C LEU A 19 19.04 -13.08 34.06
N PRO A 20 18.43 -11.88 33.91
CA PRO A 20 18.15 -10.98 35.02
C PRO A 20 17.30 -11.67 36.10
N VAL A 21 17.54 -11.29 37.37
CA VAL A 21 16.73 -11.77 38.49
C VAL A 21 15.27 -11.35 38.27
N GLY A 22 14.36 -12.33 38.20
CA GLY A 22 12.93 -12.12 37.93
C GLY A 22 12.47 -12.48 36.51
N PHE A 23 13.39 -12.89 35.62
CA PHE A 23 13.01 -13.38 34.30
C PHE A 23 12.40 -14.79 34.38
N VAL A 24 11.11 -14.90 34.09
CA VAL A 24 10.43 -16.18 33.90
C VAL A 24 10.40 -16.46 32.39
N PRO A 25 11.12 -17.48 31.88
CA PRO A 25 11.05 -17.81 30.46
C PRO A 25 9.62 -18.25 30.12
N PRO A 26 9.07 -17.82 28.96
CA PRO A 26 7.74 -18.26 28.55
C PRO A 26 7.73 -19.78 28.31
N PRO A 27 6.55 -20.43 28.40
CA PRO A 27 6.42 -21.85 28.11
C PRO A 27 6.96 -22.16 26.69
N PRO A 28 7.63 -23.30 26.48
CA PRO A 28 8.08 -23.72 25.16
C PRO A 28 6.91 -23.71 24.15
N GLY A 29 7.04 -22.93 23.08
CA GLY A 29 6.03 -22.82 22.01
C GLY A 29 5.20 -21.53 21.98
N ALA A 30 5.35 -20.62 22.94
CA ALA A 30 4.69 -19.31 22.89
C ALA A 30 5.43 -18.34 21.94
N ALA A 31 5.04 -18.32 20.67
CA ALA A 31 5.37 -17.20 19.78
C ALA A 31 4.43 -16.03 20.12
N PHE A 32 4.92 -15.02 20.84
CA PHE A 32 4.21 -13.74 20.93
C PHE A 32 4.31 -13.04 19.57
N ARG A 33 3.29 -13.21 18.73
CA ARG A 33 3.07 -12.38 17.54
C ARG A 33 1.94 -11.39 17.84
N GLY A 34 2.25 -10.10 17.67
CA GLY A 34 1.29 -9.04 17.34
C GLY A 34 0.27 -8.67 18.41
N VAL A 35 0.68 -8.04 19.51
CA VAL A 35 -0.19 -7.02 20.13
C VAL A 35 0.10 -5.71 19.39
N PRO A 36 -0.89 -5.05 18.78
CA PRO A 36 -0.66 -3.77 18.12
C PRO A 36 -0.14 -2.76 19.14
N ILE A 37 1.03 -2.19 18.87
CA ILE A 37 1.56 -1.07 19.65
C ILE A 37 0.90 0.20 19.11
N VAL A 38 0.05 0.83 19.92
CA VAL A 38 -0.57 2.13 19.62
C VAL A 38 0.43 3.23 19.99
N VAL A 39 0.77 4.08 19.03
CA VAL A 39 1.65 5.24 19.24
C VAL A 39 0.80 6.49 19.54
N PRO A 40 0.92 7.12 20.72
CA PRO A 40 0.21 8.38 21.00
C PRO A 40 0.76 9.54 20.17
N LEU A 41 -0.12 10.46 19.73
CA LEU A 41 0.26 11.71 19.05
C LEU A 41 1.07 12.63 19.97
N GLY A 42 2.05 13.35 19.41
CA GLY A 42 2.90 14.29 20.16
C GLY A 42 4.03 13.61 20.94
N PHE A 43 4.41 12.39 20.55
CA PHE A 43 5.56 11.69 21.10
C PHE A 43 6.59 11.41 20.00
N GLU A 44 7.86 11.70 20.27
CA GLU A 44 8.96 11.17 19.47
C GLU A 44 9.12 9.69 19.78
N MET A 45 9.14 8.85 18.73
CA MET A 45 9.51 7.45 18.85
C MET A 45 11.04 7.35 18.87
N LEU A 46 11.60 7.12 20.05
CA LEU A 46 13.02 6.78 20.21
C LEU A 46 13.14 5.25 20.27
N ILE A 47 14.25 4.71 19.80
CA ILE A 47 14.58 3.31 20.03
C ILE A 47 15.58 3.26 21.18
N SER A 48 15.24 2.55 22.25
CA SER A 48 16.15 2.34 23.37
C SER A 48 17.42 1.62 22.90
N PRO A 49 18.54 1.69 23.63
CA PRO A 49 19.75 0.92 23.31
C PRO A 49 19.49 -0.59 23.16
N GLU A 50 18.43 -1.11 23.78
CA GLU A 50 17.99 -2.50 23.75
C GLU A 50 17.00 -2.81 22.60
N GLY A 51 16.70 -1.84 21.74
CA GLY A 51 15.87 -2.03 20.55
C GLY A 51 14.36 -1.90 20.77
N PHE A 52 13.92 -1.38 21.93
CA PHE A 52 12.50 -1.17 22.19
C PHE A 52 12.06 0.23 21.74
N PRO A 53 10.90 0.37 21.08
CA PRO A 53 10.32 1.68 20.85
C PRO A 53 9.91 2.30 22.20
N VAL A 54 10.50 3.45 22.51
CA VAL A 54 10.21 4.30 23.67
C VAL A 54 9.61 5.59 23.14
N PHE A 55 8.38 5.86 23.54
CA PHE A 55 7.69 7.09 23.17
C PHE A 55 8.00 8.15 24.22
N MET A 56 8.62 9.25 23.79
CA MET A 56 8.89 10.40 24.66
C MET A 56 7.99 11.56 24.29
N PRO A 57 7.36 12.26 25.26
CA PRO A 57 6.57 13.45 24.96
C PRO A 57 7.44 14.44 24.19
N GLU A 58 6.88 15.05 23.16
CA GLU A 58 7.50 16.15 22.43
C GLU A 58 7.94 17.19 23.45
N ARG A 59 9.25 17.52 23.48
CA ARG A 59 9.80 18.45 24.46
C ARG A 59 9.23 19.83 24.17
N THR A 60 8.15 20.20 24.85
CA THR A 60 7.74 21.61 24.94
C THR A 60 8.92 22.38 25.53
N PRO A 61 9.48 23.38 24.82
CA PRO A 61 10.51 24.22 25.39
C PRO A 61 9.95 24.85 26.67
N PRO A 62 10.75 24.96 27.75
CA PRO A 62 10.30 25.60 28.97
C PRO A 62 9.79 27.00 28.64
N PRO A 63 8.71 27.48 29.29
CA PRO A 63 8.24 28.84 29.09
C PRO A 63 9.41 29.79 29.30
N TYR A 64 9.62 30.67 28.33
CA TYR A 64 10.67 31.66 28.35
C TYR A 64 10.45 32.55 29.59
N VAL A 65 11.26 32.36 30.63
CA VAL A 65 11.30 33.26 31.78
C VAL A 65 12.20 34.43 31.37
N PRO A 66 11.67 35.65 31.17
CA PRO A 66 12.51 36.79 30.88
C PRO A 66 13.43 37.05 32.07
N ILE A 67 14.73 36.97 31.83
CA ILE A 67 15.78 37.40 32.77
C ILE A 67 15.74 38.92 32.79
N ASN A 68 15.02 39.50 33.75
CA ASN A 68 15.09 40.93 34.02
C ASN A 68 16.30 41.23 34.91
N SER A 69 17.22 42.00 34.35
CA SER A 69 18.36 42.61 35.02
C SER A 69 17.95 43.84 35.83
N THR A 70 18.19 43.78 37.15
CA THR A 70 18.64 44.86 38.08
C THR A 70 17.82 46.16 38.28
N PRO A 71 17.95 46.80 39.47
CA PRO A 71 16.87 47.57 40.08
C PRO A 71 16.98 49.08 39.83
N THR A 72 15.84 49.77 39.85
CA THR A 72 15.80 51.20 40.15
C THR A 72 14.61 51.50 41.04
N ALA A 73 14.87 52.27 42.07
CA ALA A 73 13.96 52.54 43.17
C ALA A 73 12.96 53.67 42.86
N THR A 74 11.96 53.73 43.74
CA THR A 74 11.10 54.85 44.16
C THR A 74 9.72 55.09 43.51
N ASN A 75 8.75 55.17 44.45
CA ASN A 75 7.51 55.95 44.52
C ASN A 75 6.17 55.31 44.12
N ALA A 76 5.55 54.71 45.15
CA ALA A 76 4.25 55.04 45.76
C ALA A 76 3.03 55.45 44.87
N SER A 77 2.05 54.53 44.81
CA SER A 77 0.59 54.66 45.12
C SER A 77 -0.34 55.62 44.33
N PRO A 78 -1.69 55.43 44.33
CA PRO A 78 -2.52 54.24 44.67
C PRO A 78 -3.69 53.93 43.68
N LEU A 79 -4.32 52.76 43.92
CA LEU A 79 -5.74 52.36 43.71
C LEU A 79 -6.49 52.74 42.41
N ILE A 80 -7.06 51.72 41.75
CA ILE A 80 -8.51 51.60 41.49
C ILE A 80 -8.86 50.10 41.35
N SER A 81 -9.98 49.75 41.98
CA SER A 81 -10.59 48.43 42.12
C SER A 81 -11.71 48.17 41.10
N GLN A 82 -12.18 46.91 41.07
CA GLN A 82 -13.36 46.33 40.39
C GLN A 82 -13.08 45.67 39.03
N GLY A 83 -13.51 44.43 38.73
CA GLY A 83 -14.43 43.54 39.42
C GLY A 83 -14.24 42.07 38.99
N LEU A 84 -14.53 41.17 39.94
CA LEU A 84 -14.57 39.73 39.77
C LEU A 84 -15.93 39.33 39.17
N GLN A 85 -15.93 38.67 38.01
CA GLN A 85 -17.05 37.85 37.55
C GLN A 85 -16.62 36.37 37.61
N GLN A 86 -17.34 35.64 38.46
CA GLN A 86 -17.21 34.20 38.65
C GLN A 86 -17.67 33.45 37.39
N GLN A 87 -16.85 32.53 36.88
CA GLN A 87 -17.28 31.49 35.95
C GLN A 87 -17.45 30.16 36.71
N PRO A 88 -18.53 29.40 36.48
CA PRO A 88 -18.73 28.09 37.10
C PRO A 88 -17.87 27.01 36.44
N GLY A 89 -17.32 26.13 37.28
CA GLY A 89 -16.40 25.07 36.89
C GLY A 89 -17.01 24.02 35.97
N TYR A 90 -16.24 23.65 34.95
CA TYR A 90 -16.47 22.46 34.14
C TYR A 90 -15.97 21.22 34.89
N VAL A 91 -16.87 20.29 35.17
CA VAL A 91 -16.57 18.94 35.66
C VAL A 91 -16.46 18.02 34.43
N ALA A 92 -15.29 17.41 34.23
CA ALA A 92 -15.09 16.43 33.18
C ALA A 92 -15.76 15.09 33.55
N PRO A 93 -16.56 14.47 32.66
CA PRO A 93 -17.14 13.16 32.92
C PRO A 93 -16.12 12.04 32.65
N THR A 94 -16.02 11.11 33.60
CA THR A 94 -15.26 9.86 33.52
C THR A 94 -15.85 8.94 32.44
N PRO A 95 -15.05 8.33 31.56
CA PRO A 95 -15.56 7.38 30.56
C PRO A 95 -15.93 6.03 31.19
N PRO A 96 -16.97 5.35 30.70
CA PRO A 96 -17.41 4.07 31.24
C PRO A 96 -16.54 2.91 30.75
N SER A 97 -16.04 2.11 31.70
CA SER A 97 -15.36 0.84 31.46
C SER A 97 -16.34 -0.19 30.86
N ARG A 98 -16.09 -0.66 29.64
CA ARG A 98 -16.83 -1.77 29.04
C ARG A 98 -16.16 -3.11 29.39
N HIS A 99 -16.79 -3.86 30.29
CA HIS A 99 -16.60 -5.30 30.41
C HIS A 99 -17.46 -6.01 29.35
N ASN A 100 -16.82 -6.75 28.43
CA ASN A 100 -17.53 -7.71 27.58
C ASN A 100 -17.52 -9.08 28.28
N THR A 101 -18.64 -9.43 28.91
CA THR A 101 -18.95 -10.80 29.32
C THR A 101 -19.93 -11.36 28.30
N VAL A 102 -19.47 -12.29 27.45
CA VAL A 102 -20.35 -13.04 26.55
C VAL A 102 -20.80 -14.29 27.30
N SER A 103 -22.09 -14.36 27.62
CA SER A 103 -22.77 -15.57 28.09
C SER A 103 -24.23 -15.56 27.63
N SER A 104 -24.61 -16.59 26.88
CA SER A 104 -25.95 -17.20 26.73
C SER A 104 -25.78 -18.30 25.67
N THR A 105 -26.08 -19.59 25.81
CA THR A 105 -27.15 -20.37 26.47
C THR A 105 -28.59 -20.00 26.08
N HIS A 106 -29.07 -20.79 25.12
CA HIS A 106 -30.37 -21.47 25.01
C HIS A 106 -31.65 -20.80 24.44
N SER A 107 -32.23 -21.58 23.53
CA SER A 107 -33.65 -22.01 23.40
C SER A 107 -34.65 -21.17 22.60
N SER A 108 -35.03 -21.76 21.46
CA SER A 108 -36.39 -22.05 20.95
C SER A 108 -37.59 -21.28 21.50
N GLY A 109 -38.36 -20.68 20.59
CA GLY A 109 -39.74 -20.25 20.82
C GLY A 109 -40.42 -19.77 19.53
N THR A 110 -41.53 -20.42 19.18
CA THR A 110 -42.30 -20.34 17.93
C THR A 110 -43.37 -19.23 17.96
N THR A 111 -43.78 -18.82 16.75
CA THR A 111 -45.08 -18.21 16.35
C THR A 111 -45.49 -16.80 16.81
N GLY A 112 -45.86 -15.96 15.84
CA GLY A 112 -46.71 -14.78 16.05
C GLY A 112 -46.70 -13.78 14.89
N GLN A 113 -47.70 -13.87 14.02
CA GLN A 113 -48.06 -12.87 13.00
C GLN A 113 -48.29 -11.49 13.62
N PHE A 114 -47.95 -10.40 12.92
CA PHE A 114 -48.86 -9.29 12.60
C PHE A 114 -48.15 -8.33 11.62
N GLY A 115 -48.79 -8.11 10.47
CA GLY A 115 -48.31 -7.21 9.43
C GLY A 115 -48.57 -5.74 9.76
N SER A 116 -47.68 -4.88 9.30
CA SER A 116 -47.91 -3.45 9.14
C SER A 116 -47.33 -3.01 7.80
N PRO A 117 -48.07 -2.27 6.97
CA PRO A 117 -47.58 -1.83 5.66
C PRO A 117 -46.57 -0.68 5.80
N PRO A 118 -45.62 -0.55 4.86
CA PRO A 118 -44.61 0.51 4.88
C PRO A 118 -45.21 1.88 4.50
N PRO A 119 -44.64 2.98 5.01
CA PRO A 119 -45.08 4.34 4.68
C PRO A 119 -44.71 4.74 3.24
N PRO A 120 -45.45 5.68 2.62
CA PRO A 120 -45.23 6.11 1.25
C PRO A 120 -43.97 6.98 1.11
N LEU A 121 -43.24 6.77 0.01
CA LEU A 121 -42.08 7.55 -0.42
C LEU A 121 -42.50 8.96 -0.89
N PRO A 122 -41.74 10.02 -0.55
CA PRO A 122 -42.01 11.36 -1.06
C PRO A 122 -41.57 11.54 -2.53
N HIS A 123 -42.31 12.41 -3.19
CA HIS A 123 -42.31 12.74 -4.62
C HIS A 123 -40.96 13.13 -5.22
N GLN A 124 -40.74 12.67 -6.46
CA GLN A 124 -39.67 13.06 -7.38
C GLN A 124 -39.76 14.55 -7.73
N MET A 125 -38.62 15.24 -7.72
CA MET A 125 -38.46 16.57 -8.32
C MET A 125 -38.21 16.45 -9.84
N PRO A 126 -38.66 17.43 -10.64
CA PRO A 126 -38.52 17.40 -12.09
C PRO A 126 -37.10 17.73 -12.56
N VAL A 127 -36.64 16.97 -13.55
CA VAL A 127 -35.40 17.20 -14.32
C VAL A 127 -35.71 18.21 -15.45
N PRO A 128 -34.91 19.27 -15.66
CA PRO A 128 -35.03 20.11 -16.84
C PRO A 128 -34.33 19.46 -18.05
N GLU A 129 -35.06 19.37 -19.16
CA GLU A 129 -34.56 19.01 -20.49
C GLU A 129 -33.82 20.17 -21.18
N HIS A 130 -33.02 19.78 -22.18
CA HIS A 130 -32.52 20.55 -23.34
C HIS A 130 -31.26 21.42 -23.19
N TYR A 131 -30.14 20.82 -23.61
CA TYR A 131 -29.20 21.50 -24.52
C TYR A 131 -29.08 20.73 -25.83
N GLN A 132 -29.65 21.29 -26.90
CA GLN A 132 -29.29 21.01 -28.28
C GLN A 132 -27.93 21.64 -28.58
N GLN A 133 -26.98 20.88 -29.12
CA GLN A 133 -25.90 21.44 -29.94
C GLN A 133 -25.61 20.56 -31.16
N GLN A 134 -25.37 21.25 -32.26
CA GLN A 134 -25.41 20.83 -33.66
C GLN A 134 -24.15 20.08 -34.15
N PRO A 135 -24.21 19.45 -35.35
CA PRO A 135 -23.07 18.78 -35.96
C PRO A 135 -22.24 19.74 -36.84
N PHE A 136 -20.94 19.80 -36.59
CA PHE A 136 -19.90 20.21 -37.54
C PHE A 136 -19.11 18.94 -37.90
N GLY A 137 -18.70 18.62 -39.11
CA GLY A 137 -18.28 19.43 -40.25
C GLY A 137 -16.96 18.79 -40.74
N GLN A 138 -16.94 18.32 -42.00
CA GLN A 138 -15.88 17.50 -42.62
C GLN A 138 -14.50 18.20 -42.76
N PRO A 139 -13.43 17.43 -43.05
CA PRO A 139 -12.04 17.90 -42.94
C PRO A 139 -11.52 18.61 -44.19
N LEU A 140 -10.68 19.63 -43.98
CA LEU A 140 -9.90 20.31 -45.02
C LEU A 140 -8.50 19.67 -45.15
N SER A 141 -8.08 19.48 -46.41
CA SER A 141 -6.76 19.00 -46.82
C SER A 141 -5.63 20.02 -46.58
N PRO A 142 -4.37 19.59 -46.43
CA PRO A 142 -3.26 20.48 -46.13
C PRO A 142 -2.63 21.11 -47.38
N GLY A 143 -2.41 22.42 -47.32
CA GLY A 143 -1.65 23.20 -48.28
C GLY A 143 -0.15 23.19 -47.97
N ALA A 144 0.64 23.09 -49.03
CA ALA A 144 2.10 23.10 -49.06
C ALA A 144 2.68 24.52 -48.90
N GLN A 145 3.71 24.66 -48.08
CA GLN A 145 4.80 25.67 -48.11
C GLN A 145 5.92 25.04 -47.23
N GLY A 146 7.18 24.84 -47.62
CA GLY A 146 7.99 25.58 -48.58
C GLY A 146 9.06 26.38 -47.81
N VAL A 147 9.97 25.73 -47.09
CA VAL A 147 11.16 26.39 -46.51
C VAL A 147 12.38 25.50 -46.65
N VAL A 148 13.40 26.10 -47.27
CA VAL A 148 14.71 25.57 -47.65
C VAL A 148 15.60 25.45 -46.41
N ALA A 149 16.24 24.29 -46.21
CA ALA A 149 17.35 24.14 -45.27
C ALA A 149 18.44 23.24 -45.88
N GLN A 150 19.67 23.74 -45.80
CA GLN A 150 20.89 23.25 -46.43
C GLN A 150 21.35 21.88 -45.91
N GLN A 151 21.81 21.03 -46.83
CA GLN A 151 22.51 19.77 -46.55
C GLN A 151 23.94 20.04 -46.05
N PRO A 152 24.39 19.33 -44.99
CA PRO A 152 25.80 19.02 -44.81
C PRO A 152 26.16 17.70 -45.49
N GLN A 153 27.34 17.69 -46.10
CA GLN A 153 27.98 16.58 -46.81
C GLN A 153 28.23 15.35 -45.92
N PRO A 154 28.19 14.12 -46.46
CA PRO A 154 28.75 12.95 -45.80
C PRO A 154 30.26 12.85 -46.05
N SER A 155 31.03 12.81 -44.96
CA SER A 155 32.46 12.55 -44.94
C SER A 155 32.82 11.12 -45.33
N MET A 156 34.03 11.01 -45.86
CA MET A 156 34.64 9.88 -46.55
C MET A 156 34.74 8.59 -45.72
N ILE A 157 34.42 7.48 -46.39
CA ILE A 157 34.72 6.10 -45.98
C ILE A 157 36.10 5.75 -46.59
N PRO A 158 37.10 5.31 -45.81
CA PRO A 158 38.31 4.72 -46.36
C PRO A 158 38.17 3.22 -46.64
N SER A 159 38.85 2.83 -47.73
CA SER A 159 38.91 1.54 -48.41
C SER A 159 39.27 0.29 -47.57
N PRO A 160 38.97 -0.92 -48.09
CA PRO A 160 39.20 -2.20 -47.41
C PRO A 160 40.61 -2.78 -47.62
N LEU A 161 41.07 -3.56 -46.64
CA LEU A 161 42.22 -4.46 -46.74
C LEU A 161 41.77 -5.88 -47.17
N PRO A 162 42.60 -6.63 -47.93
CA PRO A 162 42.27 -7.99 -48.35
C PRO A 162 42.83 -9.02 -47.36
N LEU A 163 41.99 -9.94 -46.90
CA LEU A 163 42.44 -11.19 -46.29
C LEU A 163 41.68 -12.35 -46.93
N SER A 164 42.39 -13.07 -47.79
CA SER A 164 42.02 -14.38 -48.30
C SER A 164 41.97 -15.39 -47.16
N ALA A 165 40.80 -15.96 -46.91
CA ALA A 165 40.66 -17.21 -46.18
C ALA A 165 39.68 -18.12 -46.92
N THR A 166 40.22 -19.24 -47.41
CA THR A 166 39.52 -20.30 -48.14
C THR A 166 38.50 -20.97 -47.21
N LEU A 167 37.20 -20.82 -47.50
CA LEU A 167 36.13 -21.56 -46.83
C LEU A 167 35.78 -22.85 -47.60
N PRO A 168 35.49 -23.97 -46.90
CA PRO A 168 35.05 -25.22 -47.52
C PRO A 168 33.60 -25.13 -48.04
N PRO A 169 33.18 -26.04 -48.95
CA PRO A 169 31.90 -25.93 -49.66
C PRO A 169 30.68 -26.01 -48.73
N ALA A 170 29.72 -25.14 -49.02
CA ALA A 170 28.43 -25.03 -48.35
C ALA A 170 27.65 -26.35 -48.42
N SER A 171 27.39 -26.93 -47.25
CA SER A 171 26.34 -27.95 -47.09
C SER A 171 24.99 -27.25 -47.23
N ALA A 172 24.17 -27.69 -48.17
CA ALA A 172 22.83 -27.14 -48.40
C ALA A 172 21.98 -27.31 -47.12
N ALA A 173 21.82 -26.22 -46.38
CA ALA A 173 20.93 -26.18 -45.23
C ALA A 173 19.49 -26.35 -45.74
N VAL A 174 18.91 -27.51 -45.44
CA VAL A 174 17.47 -27.77 -45.58
C VAL A 174 16.73 -26.69 -44.79
N ALA A 175 15.87 -25.93 -45.47
CA ALA A 175 15.03 -24.93 -44.82
C ALA A 175 14.26 -25.60 -43.66
N PRO A 176 14.27 -25.03 -42.45
CA PRO A 176 13.55 -25.61 -41.33
C PRO A 176 12.08 -25.72 -41.71
N THR A 177 11.60 -26.95 -41.81
CA THR A 177 10.18 -27.26 -41.95
C THR A 177 9.46 -26.55 -40.80
N PRO A 178 8.46 -25.67 -41.05
CA PRO A 178 7.72 -25.03 -39.98
C PRO A 178 7.13 -26.13 -39.11
N THR A 179 7.61 -26.20 -37.87
CA THR A 179 7.08 -27.10 -36.84
C THR A 179 5.57 -26.87 -36.78
N PRO A 180 4.74 -27.92 -36.78
CA PRO A 180 3.30 -27.76 -36.71
C PRO A 180 2.97 -26.87 -35.51
N THR A 181 2.29 -25.76 -35.78
CA THR A 181 1.79 -24.82 -34.78
C THR A 181 1.01 -25.62 -33.75
N SER A 182 1.61 -25.84 -32.57
CA SER A 182 0.98 -26.54 -31.47
C SER A 182 -0.40 -25.91 -31.23
N ALA A 183 -1.45 -26.73 -31.19
CA ALA A 183 -2.79 -26.26 -30.89
C ALA A 183 -2.74 -25.30 -29.69
N PRO A 184 -3.48 -24.17 -29.73
CA PRO A 184 -3.42 -23.18 -28.66
C PRO A 184 -3.68 -23.87 -27.33
N ALA A 185 -2.78 -23.68 -26.36
CA ALA A 185 -2.90 -24.28 -25.04
C ALA A 185 -4.28 -23.91 -24.48
N GLN A 186 -5.14 -24.91 -24.26
CA GLN A 186 -6.47 -24.69 -23.72
C GLN A 186 -6.33 -24.16 -22.29
N LEU A 187 -7.07 -23.10 -21.97
CA LEU A 187 -7.15 -22.58 -20.62
C LEU A 187 -7.66 -23.67 -19.68
N THR A 188 -6.83 -24.02 -18.71
CA THR A 188 -7.16 -24.95 -17.63
C THR A 188 -6.65 -24.38 -16.31
N PHE A 189 -6.83 -25.13 -15.23
CA PHE A 189 -6.25 -24.81 -13.94
C PHE A 189 -5.89 -26.11 -13.22
N ALA A 190 -5.03 -25.99 -12.22
CA ALA A 190 -4.76 -27.08 -11.29
C ALA A 190 -4.95 -26.59 -9.85
N SER A 191 -5.17 -27.54 -8.95
CA SER A 191 -5.45 -27.25 -7.54
C SER A 191 -4.58 -28.11 -6.63
N ILE A 192 -4.06 -27.52 -5.56
CA ILE A 192 -3.42 -28.24 -4.46
C ILE A 192 -4.07 -27.83 -3.13
N THR A 193 -3.92 -28.67 -2.11
CA THR A 193 -4.30 -28.34 -0.73
C THR A 193 -3.07 -27.88 0.04
N SER A 194 -3.20 -26.78 0.77
CA SER A 194 -2.16 -26.26 1.65
C SER A 194 -2.74 -25.88 3.02
N SER A 195 -1.88 -25.80 4.02
CA SER A 195 -2.23 -25.34 5.36
C SER A 195 -1.44 -24.08 5.71
N PHE A 196 -2.15 -23.05 6.15
CA PHE A 196 -1.61 -21.78 6.60
C PHE A 196 -1.79 -21.66 8.11
N ARG A 197 -0.90 -20.91 8.77
CA ARG A 197 -1.02 -20.62 10.20
C ARG A 197 -1.25 -19.12 10.40
N SER A 198 -2.32 -18.79 11.10
CA SER A 198 -2.51 -17.49 11.76
C SER A 198 -2.08 -17.58 13.22
N SER A 199 -2.21 -16.51 14.00
CA SER A 199 -1.88 -16.57 15.43
C SER A 199 -2.95 -17.35 16.23
N SER A 200 -4.20 -17.32 15.76
CA SER A 200 -5.36 -17.92 16.41
C SER A 200 -5.75 -19.30 15.86
N GLU A 201 -5.54 -19.58 14.58
CA GLU A 201 -5.97 -20.82 13.94
C GLU A 201 -5.06 -21.35 12.81
N SER A 202 -5.15 -22.66 12.57
CA SER A 202 -4.60 -23.31 11.38
C SER A 202 -5.68 -23.41 10.30
N ILE A 203 -5.41 -22.84 9.13
CA ILE A 203 -6.33 -22.79 8.00
C ILE A 203 -5.92 -23.79 6.93
N THR A 204 -6.81 -24.70 6.57
CA THR A 204 -6.65 -25.49 5.34
C THR A 204 -7.32 -24.77 4.18
N ALA A 205 -6.67 -24.71 3.02
CA ALA A 205 -7.17 -24.01 1.86
C ALA A 205 -6.80 -24.75 0.56
N TRP A 206 -7.61 -24.57 -0.48
CA TRP A 206 -7.26 -24.97 -1.84
C TRP A 206 -6.59 -23.80 -2.55
N ILE A 207 -5.46 -24.08 -3.20
CA ILE A 207 -4.74 -23.13 -4.04
C ILE A 207 -5.00 -23.53 -5.48
N PHE A 208 -5.72 -22.68 -6.22
CA PHE A 208 -5.98 -22.82 -7.64
C PHE A 208 -4.99 -21.96 -8.41
N TYR A 209 -4.38 -22.51 -9.45
CA TYR A 209 -3.52 -21.73 -10.35
C TYR A 209 -3.92 -21.97 -11.79
N SER A 210 -4.04 -20.88 -12.54
CA SER A 210 -4.34 -20.94 -13.96
C SER A 210 -3.18 -21.55 -14.75
N LEU A 211 -3.53 -22.17 -15.87
CA LEU A 211 -2.61 -22.69 -16.86
C LEU A 211 -3.13 -22.29 -18.24
N GLY A 212 -2.39 -21.43 -18.93
CA GLY A 212 -2.71 -20.98 -20.29
C GLY A 212 -3.17 -19.52 -20.38
N LEU A 213 -3.28 -18.77 -19.28
CA LEU A 213 -3.53 -17.31 -19.39
C LEU A 213 -2.38 -16.60 -20.11
N VAL A 214 -1.16 -17.14 -19.98
CA VAL A 214 0.07 -16.66 -20.64
C VAL A 214 0.06 -16.75 -22.16
N VAL A 215 -0.92 -17.44 -22.77
CA VAL A 215 -1.11 -17.43 -24.24
C VAL A 215 -1.35 -16.00 -24.74
N ASN A 216 -1.90 -15.13 -23.90
CA ASN A 216 -2.03 -13.71 -24.18
C ASN A 216 -0.72 -12.99 -23.80
N HIS A 217 -0.08 -12.32 -24.76
CA HIS A 217 1.24 -11.72 -24.57
C HIS A 217 1.26 -10.75 -23.37
N GLY A 218 2.17 -10.98 -22.42
CA GLY A 218 2.34 -10.16 -21.23
C GLY A 218 1.41 -10.49 -20.06
N GLN A 219 0.46 -11.42 -20.23
CA GLN A 219 -0.37 -11.91 -19.13
C GLN A 219 0.41 -12.88 -18.25
N LYS A 220 0.29 -12.71 -16.93
CA LYS A 220 0.82 -13.66 -15.94
C LYS A 220 -0.22 -14.71 -15.57
N GLU A 221 0.21 -15.88 -15.12
CA GLU A 221 -0.72 -16.81 -14.45
C GLU A 221 -1.22 -16.20 -13.13
N ILE A 222 -2.41 -16.59 -12.73
CA ILE A 222 -3.09 -16.08 -11.54
C ILE A 222 -3.36 -17.24 -10.59
N VAL A 223 -2.97 -17.07 -9.34
CA VAL A 223 -3.23 -18.00 -8.24
C VAL A 223 -4.33 -17.44 -7.35
N ILE A 224 -5.32 -18.25 -7.00
CA ILE A 224 -6.38 -17.89 -6.05
C ILE A 224 -6.41 -18.95 -4.96
N THR A 225 -6.32 -18.53 -3.70
CA THR A 225 -6.38 -19.43 -2.54
C THR A 225 -7.73 -19.27 -1.84
N ILE A 226 -8.48 -20.37 -1.67
CA ILE A 226 -9.80 -20.39 -1.04
C ILE A 226 -9.77 -21.25 0.23
N ARG A 227 -10.20 -20.69 1.36
CA ARG A 227 -10.34 -21.41 2.64
C ARG A 227 -11.30 -22.59 2.50
N GLN A 228 -10.89 -23.74 3.04
CA GLN A 228 -11.76 -24.88 3.27
C GLN A 228 -12.55 -24.64 4.55
N ARG A 229 -13.87 -24.62 4.44
CA ARG A 229 -14.76 -24.62 5.60
C ARG A 229 -15.27 -26.05 5.80
N PRO A 230 -14.91 -26.71 6.92
CA PRO A 230 -15.38 -28.07 7.19
C PRO A 230 -16.90 -28.19 7.06
N GLY A 231 -17.36 -29.15 6.26
CA GLY A 231 -18.78 -29.41 6.03
C GLY A 231 -19.53 -28.39 5.16
N SER A 232 -18.88 -27.35 4.64
CA SER A 232 -19.56 -26.32 3.83
C SER A 232 -19.60 -26.63 2.33
N TYR A 233 -18.47 -27.06 1.75
CA TYR A 233 -18.38 -27.36 0.32
C TYR A 233 -17.20 -28.30 0.01
N THR A 234 -17.29 -29.04 -1.10
CA THR A 234 -16.23 -29.94 -1.59
C THR A 234 -15.43 -29.31 -2.73
N LEU A 235 -14.27 -29.89 -3.06
CA LEU A 235 -13.44 -29.40 -4.16
C LEU A 235 -14.19 -29.43 -5.50
N GLU A 236 -14.98 -30.48 -5.74
CA GLU A 236 -15.78 -30.68 -6.97
C GLU A 236 -16.82 -29.58 -7.17
N GLN A 237 -17.33 -28.99 -6.08
CA GLN A 237 -18.26 -27.87 -6.14
C GLN A 237 -17.55 -26.54 -6.43
N ILE A 238 -16.31 -26.38 -5.98
CA ILE A 238 -15.55 -25.13 -6.12
C ILE A 238 -14.82 -25.04 -7.46
N GLN A 239 -14.34 -26.18 -7.98
CA GLN A 239 -13.60 -26.25 -9.24
C GLN A 239 -14.30 -25.55 -10.43
N PRO A 240 -15.61 -25.78 -10.69
CA PRO A 240 -16.32 -25.08 -11.77
C PRO A 240 -16.37 -23.55 -11.58
N ILE A 241 -16.41 -23.08 -10.33
CA ILE A 241 -16.44 -21.64 -10.03
C ILE A 241 -15.09 -21.02 -10.37
N MET A 242 -13.99 -21.66 -9.97
CA MET A 242 -12.64 -21.18 -10.29
C MET A 242 -12.37 -21.19 -11.79
N TYR A 243 -12.80 -22.24 -12.48
CA TYR A 243 -12.75 -22.30 -13.94
C TYR A 243 -13.49 -21.12 -14.59
N SER A 244 -14.71 -20.84 -14.12
CA SER A 244 -15.51 -19.71 -14.60
C SER A 244 -14.81 -18.37 -14.40
N ILE A 245 -14.19 -18.14 -13.24
CA ILE A 245 -13.42 -16.92 -12.96
C ILE A 245 -12.26 -16.76 -13.97
N TYR A 246 -11.43 -17.80 -14.14
CA TYR A 246 -10.31 -17.73 -15.08
C TYR A 246 -10.76 -17.57 -16.53
N LEU A 247 -11.87 -18.21 -16.92
CA LEU A 247 -12.46 -18.06 -18.24
C LEU A 247 -12.92 -16.62 -18.48
N GLN A 248 -13.60 -16.00 -17.51
CA GLN A 248 -14.02 -14.60 -17.60
C GLN A 248 -12.80 -13.65 -17.68
N MET A 249 -11.74 -13.91 -16.91
CA MET A 249 -10.48 -13.15 -17.02
C MET A 249 -9.87 -13.27 -18.42
N SER A 250 -9.77 -14.48 -18.97
CA SER A 250 -9.27 -14.74 -20.32
C SER A 250 -10.09 -14.02 -21.38
N GLN A 251 -11.42 -14.06 -21.28
CA GLN A 251 -12.32 -13.36 -22.18
C GLN A 251 -12.15 -11.83 -22.11
N GLN A 252 -11.98 -11.27 -20.92
CA GLN A 252 -11.72 -9.83 -20.75
C GLN A 252 -10.39 -9.42 -21.40
N ILE A 253 -9.35 -10.24 -21.26
CA ILE A 253 -8.02 -9.97 -21.85
C ILE A 253 -8.10 -10.05 -23.39
N GLN A 254 -8.89 -10.99 -23.93
CA GLN A 254 -9.02 -11.23 -25.37
C GLN A 254 -10.04 -10.31 -26.08
N ALA A 255 -10.91 -9.64 -25.32
CA ALA A 255 -11.88 -8.72 -25.90
C ALA A 255 -11.19 -7.58 -26.67
N PRO A 256 -11.85 -6.96 -27.67
CA PRO A 256 -11.31 -5.78 -28.34
C PRO A 256 -11.00 -4.66 -27.34
N GLY A 257 -9.73 -4.22 -27.29
CA GLY A 257 -9.25 -3.25 -26.29
C GLY A 257 -8.95 -3.84 -24.91
N GLY A 258 -9.05 -5.16 -24.76
CA GLY A 258 -8.60 -5.91 -23.60
C GLY A 258 -7.10 -5.71 -23.36
N ARG A 259 -6.70 -5.77 -22.10
CA ARG A 259 -5.30 -5.66 -21.68
C ARG A 259 -4.96 -6.74 -20.66
N PRO A 260 -3.67 -7.15 -20.57
CA PRO A 260 -3.22 -8.00 -19.49
C PRO A 260 -3.58 -7.43 -18.12
N LEU A 261 -4.00 -8.31 -17.22
CA LEU A 261 -4.23 -8.01 -15.82
C LEU A 261 -2.89 -7.88 -15.09
N THR A 262 -2.79 -6.90 -14.21
CA THR A 262 -1.56 -6.55 -13.48
C THR A 262 -1.80 -6.43 -11.98
N ALA A 263 -0.72 -6.44 -11.19
CA ALA A 263 -0.81 -6.09 -9.77
C ALA A 263 -1.43 -4.69 -9.60
N GLY A 264 -2.28 -4.52 -8.58
CA GLY A 264 -3.08 -3.33 -8.35
C GLY A 264 -4.34 -3.22 -9.23
N ASP A 265 -4.67 -4.21 -10.06
CA ASP A 265 -5.97 -4.24 -10.75
C ASP A 265 -7.05 -4.93 -9.91
N VAL A 266 -8.31 -4.55 -10.14
CA VAL A 266 -9.49 -5.19 -9.57
C VAL A 266 -10.27 -5.83 -10.71
N PHE A 267 -10.51 -7.14 -10.61
CA PHE A 267 -11.32 -7.89 -11.58
C PHE A 267 -12.66 -8.27 -10.96
N THR A 268 -13.77 -7.83 -11.55
CA THR A 268 -15.11 -8.16 -11.08
C THR A 268 -15.63 -9.40 -11.77
N SER A 269 -16.23 -10.32 -11.02
CA SER A 269 -16.82 -11.55 -11.55
C SER A 269 -18.15 -11.85 -10.87
N ARG A 270 -19.09 -12.38 -11.65
CA ARG A 270 -20.33 -12.93 -11.12
C ARG A 270 -20.17 -14.44 -10.97
N ILE A 271 -20.29 -14.91 -9.73
CA ILE A 271 -20.11 -16.32 -9.37
C ILE A 271 -21.34 -16.87 -8.65
N SER A 272 -21.55 -18.18 -8.73
CA SER A 272 -22.58 -18.88 -7.96
C SER A 272 -21.89 -19.78 -6.93
N THR A 273 -21.91 -19.39 -5.65
CA THR A 273 -21.29 -20.18 -4.58
C THR A 273 -22.30 -21.15 -3.95
N PRO A 274 -21.83 -22.31 -3.44
CA PRO A 274 -22.74 -23.32 -2.88
C PRO A 274 -23.55 -22.82 -1.67
N ASP A 275 -22.98 -21.89 -0.91
CA ASP A 275 -23.48 -21.44 0.39
C ASP A 275 -24.22 -20.09 0.34
N ALA A 276 -23.93 -19.23 -0.64
CA ALA A 276 -24.51 -17.89 -0.76
C ALA A 276 -25.24 -17.66 -2.08
N GLY A 277 -25.29 -18.64 -2.97
CA GLY A 277 -25.90 -18.51 -4.29
C GLY A 277 -25.14 -17.54 -5.20
N VAL A 278 -25.87 -16.84 -6.07
CA VAL A 278 -25.29 -15.92 -7.05
C VAL A 278 -24.88 -14.62 -6.38
N LYS A 279 -23.61 -14.24 -6.54
CA LYS A 279 -23.06 -12.98 -6.04
C LYS A 279 -22.03 -12.38 -6.98
N ASP A 280 -21.91 -11.07 -6.91
CA ASP A 280 -20.81 -10.34 -7.55
C ASP A 280 -19.65 -10.28 -6.56
N VAL A 281 -18.47 -10.70 -7.02
CA VAL A 281 -17.23 -10.64 -6.25
C VAL A 281 -16.19 -9.82 -6.99
N SER A 282 -15.26 -9.26 -6.23
CA SER A 282 -14.08 -8.62 -6.76
C SER A 282 -12.86 -9.49 -6.47
N ILE A 283 -11.94 -9.58 -7.43
CA ILE A 283 -10.64 -10.23 -7.28
C ILE A 283 -9.59 -9.13 -7.28
N LEU A 284 -8.94 -8.91 -6.13
CA LEU A 284 -7.84 -7.96 -5.98
C LEU A 284 -6.56 -8.64 -6.43
N LEU A 285 -5.88 -8.07 -7.42
CA LEU A 285 -4.67 -8.67 -7.99
C LEU A 285 -3.43 -8.01 -7.40
N VAL A 286 -2.51 -8.82 -6.87
CA VAL A 286 -1.19 -8.39 -6.38
C VAL A 286 -0.11 -9.37 -6.80
N HIS A 287 1.15 -9.04 -6.54
CA HIS A 287 2.24 -10.02 -6.69
C HIS A 287 2.06 -11.16 -5.68
N ALA A 288 2.20 -12.39 -6.15
CA ALA A 288 1.96 -13.54 -5.29
C ALA A 288 3.00 -13.67 -4.17
N PRO A 289 2.57 -13.80 -2.90
CA PRO A 289 3.48 -14.11 -1.81
C PRO A 289 4.07 -15.52 -2.01
N PRO A 290 5.32 -15.77 -1.58
CA PRO A 290 6.00 -17.06 -1.77
C PRO A 290 5.15 -18.27 -1.36
N GLU A 291 4.41 -18.14 -0.26
CA GLU A 291 3.54 -19.16 0.33
C GLU A 291 2.39 -19.56 -0.59
N CYS A 292 1.94 -18.64 -1.45
CA CYS A 292 0.85 -18.89 -2.39
C CYS A 292 1.35 -19.36 -3.76
N LYS A 293 2.65 -19.28 -4.07
CA LYS A 293 3.15 -19.64 -5.42
C LYS A 293 3.09 -21.14 -5.72
N ALA A 294 2.94 -22.01 -4.71
CA ALA A 294 2.80 -23.45 -4.91
C ALA A 294 3.91 -24.02 -5.84
N GLN A 295 3.53 -24.83 -6.83
CA GLN A 295 4.45 -25.38 -7.83
C GLN A 295 5.04 -24.32 -8.78
N LEU A 296 4.53 -23.09 -8.76
CA LEU A 296 4.95 -21.96 -9.59
C LEU A 296 5.97 -21.05 -8.88
N HIS A 297 6.66 -21.54 -7.85
CA HIS A 297 7.63 -20.76 -7.04
C HIS A 297 8.66 -19.97 -7.86
N ASN A 298 9.09 -20.49 -9.02
CA ASN A 298 10.06 -19.84 -9.92
C ASN A 298 9.42 -18.94 -10.99
N LYS A 299 8.10 -18.73 -10.96
CA LYS A 299 7.39 -17.91 -11.94
C LYS A 299 6.90 -16.62 -11.32
N ASP A 300 6.88 -15.58 -12.14
CA ASP A 300 6.22 -14.32 -11.82
C ASP A 300 4.71 -14.49 -12.06
N VAL A 301 3.98 -14.69 -10.97
CA VAL A 301 2.54 -14.96 -10.97
C VAL A 301 1.82 -13.93 -10.12
N LEU A 302 0.58 -13.64 -10.49
CA LEU A 302 -0.31 -12.79 -9.71
C LEU A 302 -1.05 -13.64 -8.68
N TYR A 303 -1.37 -13.03 -7.56
CA TYR A 303 -2.26 -13.58 -6.57
C TYR A 303 -3.57 -12.81 -6.58
N GLY A 304 -4.66 -13.53 -6.70
CA GLY A 304 -6.02 -13.01 -6.68
C GLY A 304 -6.67 -13.27 -5.33
N LEU A 305 -7.01 -12.19 -4.63
CA LEU A 305 -7.78 -12.23 -3.39
C LEU A 305 -9.25 -11.96 -3.68
N VAL A 306 -10.13 -12.90 -3.31
CA VAL A 306 -11.57 -12.67 -3.36
C VAL A 306 -11.93 -11.67 -2.25
N ALA A 307 -12.53 -10.58 -2.67
CA ALA A 307 -12.86 -9.44 -1.85
C ALA A 307 -14.34 -9.05 -2.02
N THR A 308 -14.87 -8.47 -0.94
CA THR A 308 -16.18 -7.81 -0.93
C THR A 308 -16.13 -6.51 -1.74
N SER A 309 -17.31 -5.92 -2.01
CA SER A 309 -17.42 -4.62 -2.68
C SER A 309 -16.75 -3.50 -1.88
N ASP A 310 -16.86 -3.54 -0.54
CA ASP A 310 -16.28 -2.53 0.35
C ASP A 310 -14.75 -2.55 0.28
N GLU A 311 -14.16 -3.74 0.30
CA GLU A 311 -12.72 -3.94 0.23
C GLU A 311 -12.17 -3.55 -1.14
N ALA A 312 -12.88 -3.91 -2.22
CA ALA A 312 -12.55 -3.47 -3.56
C ALA A 312 -12.58 -1.95 -3.69
N ALA A 313 -13.51 -1.28 -3.01
CA ALA A 313 -13.59 0.18 -2.97
C ALA A 313 -12.39 0.80 -2.22
N VAL A 314 -12.00 0.23 -1.07
CA VAL A 314 -10.79 0.65 -0.33
C VAL A 314 -9.54 0.45 -1.18
N PHE A 315 -9.36 -0.73 -1.77
CA PHE A 315 -8.23 -1.06 -2.64
C PHE A 315 -8.14 -0.08 -3.83
N SER A 316 -9.26 0.23 -4.46
CA SER A 316 -9.32 1.15 -5.60
C SER A 316 -9.10 2.61 -5.21
N LYS A 317 -9.55 3.02 -4.01
CA LYS A 317 -9.43 4.40 -3.53
C LYS A 317 -8.04 4.68 -2.97
N TYR A 318 -7.55 3.84 -2.05
CA TYR A 318 -6.35 4.09 -1.27
C TYR A 318 -5.15 3.20 -1.63
N GLY A 319 -5.33 2.22 -2.52
CA GLY A 319 -4.25 1.34 -2.99
C GLY A 319 -4.14 0.02 -2.23
N ALA A 320 -3.26 -0.84 -2.76
CA ALA A 320 -3.08 -2.21 -2.29
C ALA A 320 -2.50 -2.28 -0.88
N ALA A 321 -1.48 -1.48 -0.58
CA ALA A 321 -0.82 -1.49 0.72
C ALA A 321 -1.82 -1.23 1.86
N ARG A 322 -2.56 -0.11 1.85
CA ARG A 322 -3.54 0.23 2.90
C ARG A 322 -4.61 -0.85 3.06
N CYS A 323 -5.20 -1.28 1.95
CA CYS A 323 -6.28 -2.25 1.98
C CYS A 323 -5.80 -3.59 2.56
N LEU A 324 -4.72 -4.14 1.99
CA LEU A 324 -4.33 -5.51 2.25
C LEU A 324 -3.57 -5.68 3.57
N THR A 325 -2.84 -4.67 4.05
CA THR A 325 -2.18 -4.73 5.37
C THR A 325 -3.20 -4.66 6.49
N ASN A 326 -4.25 -3.86 6.35
CA ASN A 326 -5.37 -3.84 7.31
C ASN A 326 -6.14 -5.17 7.29
N MET A 327 -6.42 -5.75 6.12
CA MET A 327 -7.03 -7.08 6.03
C MET A 327 -6.11 -8.16 6.61
N GLY A 328 -4.81 -8.07 6.35
CA GLY A 328 -3.80 -9.00 6.88
C GLY A 328 -3.68 -8.90 8.40
N ASN A 329 -3.77 -7.70 8.95
CA ASN A 329 -3.81 -7.48 10.39
C ASN A 329 -5.05 -8.12 11.04
N ASP A 330 -6.24 -7.94 10.47
CA ASP A 330 -7.48 -8.53 11.00
C ASP A 330 -7.52 -10.06 10.90
N LEU A 331 -6.85 -10.64 9.90
CA LEU A 331 -6.72 -12.08 9.72
C LEU A 331 -5.43 -12.66 10.34
N GLU A 332 -4.61 -11.82 10.97
CA GLU A 332 -3.34 -12.20 11.59
C GLU A 332 -2.37 -12.90 10.61
N THR A 333 -2.35 -12.45 9.36
CA THR A 333 -1.54 -12.96 8.26
C THR A 333 -0.63 -11.90 7.66
N TRP A 334 0.67 -12.14 7.72
CA TRP A 334 1.68 -11.21 7.23
C TRP A 334 1.99 -11.37 5.72
N PRO A 335 2.21 -10.27 4.97
CA PRO A 335 1.73 -8.91 5.24
C PRO A 335 0.28 -8.70 4.77
N ILE A 336 -0.28 -9.70 4.07
CA ILE A 336 -1.60 -9.67 3.47
C ILE A 336 -2.30 -11.01 3.74
N PRO A 337 -3.63 -11.11 3.53
CA PRO A 337 -4.33 -12.39 3.55
C PRO A 337 -3.69 -13.41 2.62
N LEU A 338 -3.47 -14.63 3.12
CA LEU A 338 -2.94 -15.76 2.34
C LEU A 338 -4.03 -16.68 1.78
N TRP A 339 -5.27 -16.46 2.19
CA TRP A 339 -6.45 -17.13 1.67
C TRP A 339 -7.60 -16.13 1.54
N SER A 340 -8.56 -16.50 0.71
CA SER A 340 -9.83 -15.83 0.59
C SER A 340 -10.92 -16.67 1.24
N ASP A 341 -11.93 -15.99 1.75
CA ASP A 341 -13.19 -16.58 2.17
C ASP A 341 -14.27 -15.69 1.56
N TRP A 342 -15.09 -16.21 0.66
CA TRP A 342 -16.08 -15.39 -0.03
C TRP A 342 -17.38 -15.21 0.76
N SER A 343 -17.48 -15.83 1.95
CA SER A 343 -18.66 -15.80 2.81
C SER A 343 -18.35 -15.16 4.16
N ARG A 344 -17.20 -14.49 4.29
CA ARG A 344 -16.89 -13.63 5.42
C ARG A 344 -17.48 -12.23 5.20
N PRO A 345 -17.76 -11.46 6.26
CA PRO A 345 -18.04 -10.03 6.13
C PRO A 345 -16.82 -9.25 5.62
N SER A 346 -17.05 -8.03 5.14
CA SER A 346 -15.99 -7.07 4.80
C SER A 346 -15.08 -6.85 6.03
N LEU A 347 -13.76 -6.95 5.85
CA LEU A 347 -12.77 -6.68 6.90
C LEU A 347 -12.43 -5.19 6.96
N VAL A 348 -12.47 -4.53 5.80
CA VAL A 348 -12.25 -3.09 5.66
C VAL A 348 -13.31 -2.49 4.75
N ALA A 349 -13.71 -1.26 5.05
CA ALA A 349 -14.62 -0.45 4.25
C ALA A 349 -14.14 1.01 4.20
N LEU A 350 -14.63 1.77 3.23
CA LEU A 350 -14.26 3.18 3.07
C LEU A 350 -14.48 4.02 4.33
N ARG A 351 -15.55 3.74 5.08
CA ARG A 351 -15.90 4.43 6.32
C ARG A 351 -14.84 4.28 7.42
N ASP A 352 -14.02 3.24 7.36
CA ASP A 352 -12.95 2.98 8.33
C ASP A 352 -11.76 3.92 8.12
N PHE A 353 -11.77 4.73 7.04
CA PHE A 353 -10.74 5.70 6.70
C PHE A 353 -11.31 7.12 6.51
N ASN A 354 -12.54 7.36 6.98
CA ASN A 354 -13.14 8.68 6.98
C ASN A 354 -12.27 9.66 7.76
N GLY A 355 -11.99 10.81 7.14
CA GLY A 355 -11.12 11.83 7.74
C GLY A 355 -9.64 11.52 7.61
N SER A 356 -9.25 10.48 6.85
CA SER A 356 -7.85 10.27 6.52
C SER A 356 -7.28 11.50 5.81
N LEU A 357 -6.05 11.86 6.14
CA LEU A 357 -5.31 12.94 5.50
C LEU A 357 -5.26 12.76 3.98
N THR A 358 -5.19 11.52 3.49
CA THR A 358 -5.26 11.21 2.05
C THR A 358 -6.54 11.69 1.36
N GLU A 359 -7.62 11.97 2.10
CA GLU A 359 -8.85 12.56 1.56
C GLU A 359 -8.79 14.09 1.44
N THR A 360 -7.89 14.73 2.17
CA THR A 360 -7.75 16.19 2.22
C THR A 360 -6.57 16.72 1.41
N VAL A 361 -5.69 15.85 0.93
CA VAL A 361 -4.52 16.28 0.15
C VAL A 361 -4.92 16.72 -1.25
N PRO A 362 -4.47 17.90 -1.74
CA PRO A 362 -4.84 18.40 -3.06
C PRO A 362 -4.38 17.52 -4.23
N VAL A 363 -3.21 16.88 -4.09
CA VAL A 363 -2.61 16.07 -5.15
C VAL A 363 -2.38 14.65 -4.64
N PHE A 364 -3.35 13.77 -4.91
CA PHE A 364 -3.26 12.35 -4.57
C PHE A 364 -3.04 11.50 -5.84
N LEU A 365 -1.80 11.05 -6.01
CA LEU A 365 -1.38 10.27 -7.17
C LEU A 365 -1.51 8.78 -6.88
N LYS A 366 -2.44 8.14 -7.59
CA LYS A 366 -2.59 6.68 -7.60
C LYS A 366 -1.48 6.05 -8.43
N THR A 367 -0.33 5.92 -7.80
CA THR A 367 0.86 5.27 -8.35
C THR A 367 0.89 3.79 -8.00
N LYS A 368 1.38 2.98 -8.94
CA LYS A 368 1.75 1.57 -8.71
C LYS A 368 3.27 1.48 -8.73
N ASN A 369 3.86 0.43 -8.15
CA ASN A 369 5.31 0.18 -8.23
C ASN A 369 6.19 1.29 -7.62
N ILE A 370 5.77 1.84 -6.48
CA ILE A 370 6.60 2.69 -5.60
C ILE A 370 6.65 2.02 -4.23
N VAL A 371 7.84 1.86 -3.67
CA VAL A 371 8.05 1.29 -2.34
C VAL A 371 8.83 2.30 -1.50
N ALA A 372 8.34 2.60 -0.29
CA ALA A 372 9.02 3.49 0.65
C ALA A 372 9.17 2.85 2.03
N THR A 373 10.41 2.64 2.46
CA THR A 373 10.72 1.94 3.71
C THR A 373 11.65 2.79 4.56
N LEU A 374 11.21 3.16 5.76
CA LEU A 374 11.97 3.92 6.76
C LEU A 374 12.70 2.97 7.69
N ASP A 375 14.03 2.99 7.65
CA ASP A 375 14.91 2.28 8.58
C ASP A 375 15.31 3.23 9.73
N THR A 376 14.93 2.85 10.95
CA THR A 376 15.14 3.65 12.15
C THR A 376 16.54 3.49 12.75
N ILE A 377 17.29 2.44 12.39
CA ILE A 377 18.69 2.28 12.84
C ILE A 377 19.60 3.15 11.99
N THR A 378 19.39 3.13 10.67
CA THR A 378 20.23 3.91 9.74
C THR A 378 19.72 5.33 9.50
N HIS A 379 18.59 5.70 10.12
CA HIS A 379 17.89 6.98 9.91
C HIS A 379 17.67 7.30 8.43
N ARG A 380 17.22 6.28 7.68
CA ARG A 380 17.14 6.35 6.22
C ARG A 380 15.78 5.91 5.70
N LEU A 381 15.13 6.80 4.96
CA LEU A 381 13.99 6.46 4.12
C LEU A 381 14.50 6.03 2.73
N THR A 382 14.30 4.76 2.38
CA THR A 382 14.61 4.26 1.04
C THR A 382 13.36 4.30 0.19
N LEU A 383 13.41 5.05 -0.92
CA LEU A 383 12.35 5.14 -1.90
C LEU A 383 12.79 4.48 -3.21
N VAL A 384 12.12 3.39 -3.58
CA VAL A 384 12.35 2.66 -4.83
C VAL A 384 11.21 2.95 -5.79
N ILE A 385 11.53 3.52 -6.95
CA ILE A 385 10.55 3.96 -7.94
C ILE A 385 10.83 3.21 -9.25
N SER A 386 9.86 2.45 -9.75
CA SER A 386 9.97 1.86 -11.09
C SER A 386 9.97 2.92 -12.18
N ALA A 387 10.55 2.62 -13.35
CA ALA A 387 10.47 3.49 -14.52
C ALA A 387 9.03 3.96 -14.86
N SER A 388 8.05 3.04 -14.79
CA SER A 388 6.64 3.33 -15.07
C SER A 388 5.99 4.29 -14.06
N ALA A 389 6.39 4.19 -12.79
CA ALA A 389 5.93 5.09 -11.75
C ALA A 389 6.60 6.46 -11.91
N LEU A 390 7.90 6.47 -12.20
CA LEU A 390 8.68 7.69 -12.38
C LEU A 390 8.12 8.58 -13.48
N GLU A 391 7.72 8.01 -14.62
CA GLU A 391 7.11 8.78 -15.71
C GLU A 391 5.83 9.50 -15.27
N LYS A 392 4.97 8.81 -14.51
CA LYS A 392 3.76 9.42 -13.93
C LYS A 392 4.11 10.52 -12.94
N ILE A 393 5.02 10.23 -12.02
CA ILE A 393 5.51 11.20 -11.03
C ILE A 393 6.05 12.44 -11.74
N GLN A 394 6.92 12.29 -12.75
CA GLN A 394 7.50 13.40 -13.51
C GLN A 394 6.42 14.21 -14.26
N SER A 395 5.42 13.55 -14.85
CA SER A 395 4.34 14.23 -15.55
C SER A 395 3.51 15.11 -14.62
N GLU A 396 3.27 14.67 -13.39
CA GLU A 396 2.48 15.38 -12.40
C GLU A 396 3.32 16.41 -11.63
N MET A 397 4.54 16.07 -11.22
CA MET A 397 5.44 16.99 -10.54
C MET A 397 5.81 18.21 -11.39
N ARG A 398 5.83 18.08 -12.73
CA ARG A 398 6.00 19.24 -13.62
C ARG A 398 4.84 20.25 -13.53
N ARG A 399 3.65 19.82 -13.09
CA ARG A 399 2.50 20.72 -12.82
C ARG A 399 2.62 21.41 -11.46
N TYR A 400 3.41 20.83 -10.56
CA TYR A 400 3.66 21.33 -9.21
C TYR A 400 5.17 21.50 -8.99
N PRO A 401 5.84 22.36 -9.79
CA PRO A 401 7.27 22.59 -9.60
C PRO A 401 7.51 23.13 -8.19
N PRO A 402 8.73 22.96 -7.64
CA PRO A 402 9.16 23.65 -6.44
C PRO A 402 8.81 25.11 -6.61
N ALA A 403 7.99 25.60 -5.68
CA ALA A 403 7.67 27.00 -5.66
C ALA A 403 8.96 27.81 -5.66
N GLN A 404 9.03 28.80 -6.55
CA GLN A 404 10.02 29.86 -6.46
C GLN A 404 10.01 30.40 -5.02
N ALA A 405 11.20 30.71 -4.48
CA ALA A 405 11.40 31.08 -3.08
C ALA A 405 10.26 32.00 -2.57
N GLY A 406 9.48 31.49 -1.61
CA GLY A 406 8.34 32.22 -1.02
C GLY A 406 6.94 31.62 -1.27
N VAL A 407 6.76 30.62 -2.15
CA VAL A 407 5.43 30.06 -2.46
C VAL A 407 5.28 28.57 -2.10
N ILE A 408 6.03 28.07 -1.11
CA ILE A 408 5.66 26.78 -0.53
C ILE A 408 4.49 27.03 0.42
N SER A 409 3.28 26.85 -0.09
CA SER A 409 2.08 26.80 0.77
C SER A 409 1.79 25.35 1.12
N GLU A 410 1.05 25.12 2.21
CA GLU A 410 0.49 23.79 2.50
C GLU A 410 -0.36 23.23 1.35
N ALA A 411 -0.74 24.06 0.36
CA ALA A 411 -1.42 23.62 -0.86
C ALA A 411 -0.52 22.82 -1.81
N THR A 412 0.81 22.82 -1.63
CA THR A 412 1.76 22.01 -2.41
C THR A 412 2.15 20.72 -1.68
N ARG A 413 1.15 19.95 -1.25
CA ARG A 413 1.36 18.56 -0.80
C ARG A 413 1.18 17.62 -1.98
N VAL A 414 2.19 16.82 -2.27
CA VAL A 414 2.13 15.77 -3.29
C VAL A 414 2.18 14.42 -2.60
N THR A 415 1.09 13.65 -2.72
CA THR A 415 0.94 12.34 -2.10
C THR A 415 0.93 11.25 -3.14
N PHE A 416 1.60 10.14 -2.82
CA PHE A 416 1.67 8.95 -3.65
C PHE A 416 1.15 7.75 -2.87
N THR A 417 0.38 6.88 -3.53
CA THR A 417 0.10 5.55 -3.00
C THR A 417 1.34 4.67 -3.16
N LEU A 418 1.65 3.91 -2.10
CA LEU A 418 2.75 2.96 -2.11
C LEU A 418 2.21 1.56 -2.42
N ASP A 419 3.06 0.76 -3.05
CA ASP A 419 2.81 -0.65 -3.33
C ASP A 419 3.32 -1.53 -2.18
N LEU A 420 2.95 -2.81 -2.19
CA LEU A 420 3.48 -3.76 -1.22
C LEU A 420 4.98 -3.99 -1.42
N ASP A 421 5.74 -3.87 -0.34
CA ASP A 421 7.15 -4.27 -0.24
C ASP A 421 7.28 -5.65 0.40
N ALA A 422 7.79 -6.62 -0.36
CA ALA A 422 8.10 -7.96 0.14
C ALA A 422 9.26 -7.98 1.14
N GLY A 423 10.11 -6.93 1.14
CA GLY A 423 11.24 -6.76 2.04
C GLY A 423 10.89 -6.01 3.34
N ALA A 424 9.68 -5.49 3.48
CA ALA A 424 9.26 -4.79 4.69
C ALA A 424 9.30 -5.71 5.92
N GLN A 425 9.73 -5.18 7.07
CA GLN A 425 9.63 -5.88 8.35
C GLN A 425 8.34 -5.57 9.09
N ALA A 426 7.81 -4.36 8.86
CA ALA A 426 6.55 -3.88 9.39
C ALA A 426 5.85 -2.94 8.41
N TYR A 427 4.52 -2.89 8.47
CA TYR A 427 3.69 -1.88 7.83
C TYR A 427 3.08 -0.98 8.89
N LEU A 428 3.00 0.31 8.56
CA LEU A 428 2.12 1.23 9.26
C LEU A 428 0.68 0.93 8.84
N THR A 429 -0.22 0.93 9.82
CA THR A 429 -1.65 0.72 9.65
C THR A 429 -2.39 1.79 10.45
N TRP A 430 -3.56 2.21 9.96
CA TRP A 430 -4.36 3.25 10.59
C TRP A 430 -5.83 3.11 10.20
N ARG A 431 -6.74 3.42 11.12
CA ARG A 431 -8.18 3.54 10.89
C ARG A 431 -8.75 4.74 11.63
N THR A 432 -9.89 5.24 11.18
CA THR A 432 -10.66 6.30 11.85
C THR A 432 -10.85 5.98 13.32
N GLY A 433 -10.55 6.96 14.18
CA GLY A 433 -10.62 6.82 15.64
C GLY A 433 -9.31 6.39 16.30
N GLN A 434 -8.28 6.01 15.54
CA GLN A 434 -6.94 5.82 16.08
C GLN A 434 -6.21 7.16 16.17
N GLU A 435 -5.55 7.41 17.31
CA GLU A 435 -4.77 8.64 17.52
C GLU A 435 -3.55 8.70 16.60
N GLY A 436 -2.87 7.59 16.36
CA GLY A 436 -1.65 7.55 15.54
C GLY A 436 -1.46 6.24 14.79
N PRO A 437 -0.32 6.07 14.08
CA PRO A 437 0.06 4.82 13.43
C PRO A 437 0.01 3.64 14.41
N ALA A 438 -0.54 2.52 13.94
CA ALA A 438 -0.32 1.21 14.52
C ALA A 438 0.68 0.42 13.66
N ILE A 439 1.48 -0.43 14.29
CA ILE A 439 2.49 -1.25 13.62
C ILE A 439 1.95 -2.67 13.45
N PHE A 440 1.87 -3.12 12.19
CA PHE A 440 1.68 -4.52 11.84
C PHE A 440 3.03 -5.10 11.41
N ASN A 441 3.49 -6.21 12.01
CA ASN A 441 4.88 -6.66 11.86
C ASN A 441 5.05 -8.17 11.59
N ALA A 442 6.07 -8.50 10.78
CA ALA A 442 6.45 -9.89 10.47
C ALA A 442 7.17 -10.58 11.64
N ARG A 443 7.90 -9.78 12.43
CA ARG A 443 8.86 -10.22 13.44
C ARG A 443 8.82 -9.28 14.65
N PRO A 444 9.12 -9.78 15.87
CA PRO A 444 9.30 -8.92 17.04
C PRO A 444 10.34 -7.83 16.76
N ASN A 445 10.10 -6.63 17.29
CA ASN A 445 11.01 -5.47 17.20
C ASN A 445 11.48 -5.13 15.78
N PRO A 446 10.55 -4.80 14.86
CA PRO A 446 10.93 -4.36 13.51
C PRO A 446 11.77 -3.09 13.58
N THR A 447 12.83 -3.03 12.77
CA THR A 447 13.72 -1.86 12.67
C THR A 447 13.47 -1.06 11.39
N SER A 448 12.55 -1.55 10.55
CA SER A 448 12.12 -0.86 9.35
C SER A 448 10.61 -0.93 9.16
N PHE A 449 10.04 0.20 8.75
CA PHE A 449 8.60 0.38 8.59
C PHE A 449 8.28 0.86 7.19
N HIS A 450 7.26 0.26 6.59
CA HIS A 450 6.74 0.61 5.29
C HIS A 450 5.41 1.36 5.43
N GLY A 451 5.26 2.48 4.72
CA GLY A 451 4.01 3.24 4.69
C GLY A 451 3.06 2.76 3.58
N CYS A 452 1.78 3.05 3.70
CA CYS A 452 0.78 2.78 2.66
C CYS A 452 0.66 3.93 1.65
N TRP A 453 1.09 5.12 2.04
CA TRP A 453 1.24 6.30 1.19
C TRP A 453 2.44 7.12 1.67
N MET A 454 2.90 8.03 0.82
CA MET A 454 3.93 8.99 1.19
C MET A 454 3.55 10.37 0.69
N THR A 455 3.78 11.39 1.52
CA THR A 455 3.50 12.79 1.19
C THR A 455 4.77 13.61 1.29
N PHE A 456 5.03 14.39 0.24
CA PHE A 456 6.00 15.47 0.28
C PHE A 456 5.27 16.76 0.66
N SER A 457 5.71 17.37 1.74
CA SER A 457 5.18 18.62 2.26
C SER A 457 6.33 19.61 2.42
N GLY A 458 6.04 20.87 2.11
CA GLY A 458 7.04 21.91 2.25
C GLY A 458 6.78 22.77 3.48
N ILE A 459 7.87 23.24 4.08
CA ILE A 459 7.88 24.18 5.20
C ILE A 459 7.79 25.58 4.60
N GLY A 460 6.71 26.30 4.90
CA GLY A 460 6.46 27.63 4.34
C GLY A 460 7.51 28.64 4.81
N ALA A 461 7.82 29.63 3.97
CA ALA A 461 8.81 30.67 4.30
C ALA A 461 8.43 31.50 5.53
N HIS A 462 7.14 31.56 5.86
CA HIS A 462 6.60 32.27 7.02
C HIS A 462 6.45 31.40 8.27
N GLN A 463 6.64 30.09 8.15
CA GLN A 463 6.68 29.22 9.32
C GLN A 463 7.98 29.50 10.09
N GLY A 464 7.85 29.67 11.39
CA GLY A 464 8.97 30.08 12.22
C GLY A 464 10.06 29.01 12.32
N PRO A 465 11.21 29.34 12.93
CA PRO A 465 12.36 28.44 13.05
C PRO A 465 12.05 27.15 13.82
N GLU A 466 10.95 27.08 14.56
CA GLU A 466 10.45 25.88 15.23
C GLU A 466 10.03 24.77 14.26
N HIS A 467 9.67 25.10 13.02
CA HIS A 467 9.36 24.11 12.00
C HIS A 467 10.66 23.55 11.39
N LYS A 468 10.96 22.31 11.75
CA LYS A 468 12.14 21.59 11.29
C LYS A 468 11.80 20.64 10.14
N GLU A 469 12.80 20.41 9.30
CA GLU A 469 12.73 19.31 8.34
C GLU A 469 12.71 17.99 9.10
N SER A 470 11.89 17.04 8.65
CA SER A 470 11.70 15.77 9.33
C SER A 470 11.09 14.73 8.40
N ILE A 471 11.37 13.46 8.68
CA ILE A 471 10.58 12.33 8.18
C ILE A 471 9.79 11.74 9.34
N ALA A 472 8.46 11.71 9.22
CA ALA A 472 7.59 11.23 10.29
C ALA A 472 6.55 10.24 9.76
N ALA A 473 6.17 9.27 10.61
CA ALA A 473 4.99 8.46 10.38
C ALA A 473 3.73 9.27 10.70
N LEU A 474 2.74 9.19 9.82
CA LEU A 474 1.48 9.90 9.98
C LEU A 474 0.35 9.03 9.42
N GLU A 475 -0.66 8.72 10.24
CA GLU A 475 -1.62 7.64 9.97
C GLU A 475 -0.88 6.33 9.62
N ASP A 476 -1.17 5.74 8.47
CA ASP A 476 -0.49 4.57 7.92
C ASP A 476 0.53 4.95 6.83
N GLY A 477 0.91 6.22 6.71
CA GLY A 477 1.86 6.70 5.71
C GLY A 477 3.08 7.40 6.30
N LEU A 478 3.87 7.98 5.38
CA LEU A 478 5.10 8.71 5.71
C LEU A 478 4.99 10.15 5.18
N GLU A 479 5.26 11.12 6.04
CA GLU A 479 5.33 12.54 5.68
C GLU A 479 6.78 13.01 5.70
N LEU A 480 7.21 13.64 4.60
CA LEU A 480 8.48 14.33 4.52
C LEU A 480 8.20 15.84 4.56
N LYS A 481 8.66 16.51 5.60
CA LYS A 481 8.64 17.96 5.72
C LYS A 481 9.99 18.52 5.29
N MET A 482 10.00 19.35 4.24
CA MET A 482 11.22 19.84 3.61
C MET A 482 11.20 21.35 3.44
N ARG A 483 12.35 22.01 3.60
CA ARG A 483 12.54 23.40 3.17
C ARG A 483 12.71 23.45 1.65
N SER A 484 12.56 24.64 1.07
CA SER A 484 12.63 24.84 -0.39
C SER A 484 13.91 24.27 -1.01
N THR A 485 15.07 24.43 -0.36
CA THR A 485 16.35 23.93 -0.87
C THR A 485 16.42 22.40 -0.92
N THR A 486 15.84 21.73 0.06
CA THR A 486 15.83 20.26 0.15
C THR A 486 14.83 19.68 -0.83
N TRP A 487 13.65 20.31 -0.92
CA TRP A 487 12.65 19.99 -1.92
C TRP A 487 13.19 20.12 -3.35
N GLU A 488 13.89 21.22 -3.67
CA GLU A 488 14.50 21.42 -4.98
C GLU A 488 15.48 20.29 -5.33
N ARG A 489 16.33 19.86 -4.39
CA ARG A 489 17.28 18.75 -4.61
C ARG A 489 16.55 17.44 -4.92
N LEU A 490 15.52 17.12 -4.14
CA LEU A 490 14.71 15.92 -4.35
C LEU A 490 13.98 15.98 -5.70
N TYR A 491 13.39 17.12 -6.02
CA TYR A 491 12.71 17.38 -7.28
C TYR A 491 13.66 17.18 -8.46
N GLN A 492 14.85 17.81 -8.44
CA GLN A 492 15.83 17.67 -9.51
C GLN A 492 16.26 16.21 -9.70
N ALA A 493 16.51 15.46 -8.62
CA ALA A 493 16.85 14.05 -8.70
C ALA A 493 15.73 13.20 -9.35
N LEU A 494 14.46 13.48 -9.01
CA LEU A 494 13.30 12.82 -9.61
C LEU A 494 13.15 13.18 -11.09
N ILE A 495 13.33 14.44 -11.48
CA ILE A 495 13.23 14.88 -12.88
C ILE A 495 14.40 14.36 -13.72
N SER A 496 15.63 14.35 -13.19
CA SER A 496 16.84 13.91 -13.90
C SER A 496 17.04 12.40 -13.89
N LYS A 497 16.15 11.64 -13.23
CA LYS A 497 16.27 10.17 -13.05
C LYS A 497 17.60 9.75 -12.43
N THR A 498 18.16 10.60 -11.55
CA THR A 498 19.47 10.38 -10.95
C THR A 498 19.31 9.88 -9.51
N PRO A 499 19.82 8.69 -9.16
CA PRO A 499 19.83 8.24 -7.77
C PRO A 499 20.46 9.29 -6.87
N ALA A 500 19.88 9.51 -5.69
CA ALA A 500 20.31 10.58 -4.80
C ALA A 500 20.16 10.19 -3.33
N LEU A 501 21.01 10.76 -2.49
CA LEU A 501 20.87 10.72 -1.05
C LEU A 501 20.64 12.16 -0.57
N VAL A 502 19.40 12.49 -0.21
CA VAL A 502 18.98 13.85 0.15
C VAL A 502 18.81 13.92 1.66
N PRO A 503 19.56 14.79 2.38
CA PRO A 503 19.36 14.98 3.81
C PRO A 503 18.02 15.72 4.05
N VAL A 504 17.23 15.24 5.01
CA VAL A 504 15.97 15.84 5.45
C VAL A 504 16.00 15.88 6.97
N GLY A 505 16.36 17.03 7.55
CA GLY A 505 16.53 17.13 8.99
C GLY A 505 17.66 16.24 9.51
N THR A 506 17.33 15.33 10.42
CA THR A 506 18.26 14.33 10.98
C THR A 506 18.32 13.05 10.15
N GLU A 507 17.37 12.85 9.23
CA GLU A 507 17.25 11.66 8.40
C GLU A 507 17.80 11.89 6.98
N HIS A 508 17.87 10.80 6.20
CA HIS A 508 18.20 10.84 4.78
C HIS A 508 17.15 10.13 3.94
N VAL A 509 16.85 10.69 2.76
CA VAL A 509 16.04 10.05 1.73
C VAL A 509 16.98 9.49 0.66
N GLN A 510 16.99 8.17 0.50
CA GLN A 510 17.68 7.48 -0.58
C GLN A 510 16.71 7.21 -1.73
N LEU A 511 16.90 7.90 -2.86
CA LEU A 511 16.19 7.67 -4.10
C LEU A 511 16.89 6.60 -4.94
N SER A 512 16.17 5.52 -5.27
CA SER A 512 16.61 4.44 -6.15
C SER A 512 15.60 4.22 -7.27
N PHE A 513 16.08 3.94 -8.48
CA PHE A 513 15.24 3.66 -9.65
C PHE A 513 15.42 2.20 -10.10
N ALA A 514 14.32 1.49 -10.29
CA ALA A 514 14.27 0.07 -10.66
C ALA A 514 13.85 -0.15 -12.11
#